data_AF-A0AA39LTQ4-F1
#
_entry.id   AF-A0AA39LTQ4-F1
#
_cell.length_a   1.000
_cell.length_b   1.000
_cell.length_c   1.000
_cell.angle_alpha   90.00
_cell.angle_beta   90.00
_cell.angle_gamma   90.00
#
_symmetry.space_group_name_H-M   'P 1'
#
loop_
_entity.id
_entity.type
_entity.pdbx_description
1 polymer ?
#
loop_
_entity_poly.entity_id
_entity_poly.type
_entity_poly.pdbx_seq_one_letter_code
_entity_poly.pdbx_strand_id
1 'polypeptide(L)'
;MRTLWSLLCLTSAALACFPSSDKSLPETTTSTTTTTTTTSTTTTTTTTTCAPTGYDIIFMIPSGYMTKESLELLHDEFLGKFKIGRGPGEARFGGVLTNTGMRESFSLSTYDSTVRVKEALKGMAGGRFENLDQVARMTYHYVYPDFKRNHAPNRKKYRIIFSANEDNSEEEAYNRREFAMRGKNDGITTLVIPFAEASGRVVAQHTLDNDSDVYHMGYALSNLKSSKVLPRIVERIICDKSGFDVIFMIPHSMVEDLMNVKAMTDLHANFISKFKIGVELGEARFGAYRTHAEKLDKFGLNAHLNSASLKTALEGMAAAGQYSFVKNTVAELTRTHLFKEFEDNRLRDRKQYRIVFYGWQDEHKNDWDQTYKNKFTTAMAERKGITTFVIKYFKAPEDGEKQDLSGEKPENVYDIRQLNNLVESKALDKIYQRMMDEQVNCCVAVCETTRNRG
;
A
#
# COMPACT_ATOMS: atom_id res chain seq x y z
N MET A 1 -37.81 -35.55 46.92
CA MET A 1 -39.26 -35.26 46.98
C MET A 1 -39.54 -34.11 46.03
N ARG A 2 -40.13 -34.39 44.86
CA ARG A 2 -41.55 -34.15 44.52
C ARG A 2 -41.80 -32.68 44.14
N THR A 3 -41.86 -32.38 42.84
CA THR A 3 -43.10 -32.12 42.03
C THR A 3 -43.68 -30.71 42.29
N LEU A 4 -44.24 -29.92 41.38
CA LEU A 4 -44.99 -30.17 40.14
C LEU A 4 -45.23 -28.81 39.42
N TRP A 5 -45.32 -28.87 38.08
CA TRP A 5 -46.19 -28.17 37.10
C TRP A 5 -46.90 -26.82 37.36
N SER A 6 -46.95 -25.99 36.31
CA SER A 6 -48.13 -25.41 35.58
C SER A 6 -47.58 -24.46 34.49
N LEU A 7 -47.80 -24.52 33.16
CA LEU A 7 -48.90 -24.77 32.20
C LEU A 7 -49.98 -23.66 32.09
N LEU A 8 -50.25 -23.27 30.83
CA LEU A 8 -51.31 -22.41 30.22
C LEU A 8 -51.08 -20.87 30.23
N CYS A 9 -51.34 -20.09 29.16
CA CYS A 9 -52.45 -20.10 28.18
C CYS A 9 -52.08 -19.63 26.75
N LEU A 10 -52.85 -20.14 25.77
CA LEU A 10 -53.07 -19.62 24.41
C LEU A 10 -54.16 -18.53 24.37
N THR A 11 -54.04 -17.57 23.44
CA THR A 11 -55.10 -16.97 22.57
C THR A 11 -54.36 -16.31 21.38
N SER A 12 -54.62 -16.50 20.07
CA SER A 12 -55.80 -16.50 19.18
C SER A 12 -56.47 -15.14 18.96
N ALA A 13 -56.11 -14.47 17.85
CA ALA A 13 -56.92 -13.51 17.07
C ALA A 13 -56.08 -13.04 15.85
N ALA A 14 -56.57 -12.74 14.65
CA ALA A 14 -57.83 -12.97 13.95
C ALA A 14 -57.54 -12.70 12.46
N LEU A 15 -58.21 -13.43 11.57
CA LEU A 15 -58.25 -13.13 10.13
C LEU A 15 -58.96 -11.80 9.89
N ALA A 16 -58.48 -11.02 8.92
CA ALA A 16 -59.27 -10.01 8.23
C ALA A 16 -59.26 -10.31 6.72
N CYS A 17 -60.41 -10.77 6.23
CA CYS A 17 -60.74 -10.85 4.82
C CYS A 17 -61.20 -9.46 4.32
N PHE A 18 -60.83 -9.09 3.11
CA PHE A 18 -61.56 -8.10 2.32
C PHE A 18 -62.07 -8.74 1.02
N PRO A 19 -63.36 -8.61 0.71
CA PRO A 19 -63.90 -8.98 -0.59
C PRO A 19 -63.84 -7.79 -1.54
N SER A 20 -63.49 -8.01 -2.80
CA SER A 20 -64.00 -7.18 -3.88
C SER A 20 -64.38 -8.07 -5.04
N SER A 21 -65.69 -8.21 -5.23
CA SER A 21 -66.31 -8.74 -6.44
C SER A 21 -66.38 -7.62 -7.44
N ASP A 22 -65.78 -7.80 -8.62
CA ASP A 22 -66.30 -7.16 -9.82
C ASP A 22 -66.45 -8.22 -10.92
N LYS A 23 -67.73 -8.40 -11.29
CA LYS A 23 -68.16 -9.12 -12.48
C LYS A 23 -67.87 -8.23 -13.69
N SER A 24 -67.08 -8.73 -14.64
CA SER A 24 -67.14 -8.26 -16.03
C SER A 24 -67.11 -9.45 -17.00
N LEU A 25 -67.76 -9.23 -18.14
CA LEU A 25 -68.21 -10.18 -19.17
C LEU A 25 -67.08 -10.94 -19.89
N PRO A 26 -67.38 -12.06 -20.58
CA PRO A 26 -66.37 -12.84 -21.30
C PRO A 26 -65.93 -12.11 -22.57
N GLU A 27 -64.72 -11.57 -22.55
CA GLU A 27 -64.07 -11.02 -23.73
C GLU A 27 -63.35 -12.15 -24.48
N THR A 28 -63.74 -12.38 -25.73
CA THR A 28 -63.13 -13.40 -26.60
C THR A 28 -61.75 -12.91 -27.01
N THR A 29 -60.69 -13.41 -26.38
CA THR A 29 -59.31 -13.06 -26.70
C THR A 29 -58.73 -14.04 -27.72
N THR A 30 -58.52 -13.55 -28.95
CA THR A 30 -57.71 -14.23 -29.97
C THR A 30 -56.28 -14.34 -29.48
N SER A 31 -55.80 -15.57 -29.26
CA SER A 31 -54.44 -15.84 -28.80
C SER A 31 -53.45 -15.66 -29.96
N THR A 32 -52.83 -14.49 -30.07
CA THR A 32 -51.68 -14.27 -30.95
C THR A 32 -50.43 -14.75 -30.22
N THR A 33 -49.86 -15.88 -30.66
CA THR A 33 -48.59 -16.41 -30.17
C THR A 33 -47.44 -15.51 -30.64
N THR A 34 -47.03 -14.56 -29.81
CA THR A 34 -45.79 -13.80 -30.04
C THR A 34 -44.61 -14.60 -29.53
N THR A 35 -43.80 -15.13 -30.45
CA THR A 35 -42.52 -15.79 -30.13
C THR A 35 -41.53 -14.73 -29.65
N THR A 36 -41.39 -14.57 -28.34
CA THR A 36 -40.36 -13.72 -27.74
C THR A 36 -39.02 -14.44 -27.83
N THR A 37 -38.21 -14.09 -28.83
CA THR A 37 -36.81 -14.55 -28.94
C THR A 37 -35.99 -13.85 -27.86
N THR A 38 -35.75 -14.54 -26.74
CA THR A 38 -34.87 -14.07 -25.67
C THR A 38 -33.42 -14.18 -26.15
N THR A 39 -32.88 -13.10 -26.73
CA THR A 39 -31.45 -13.01 -27.03
C THR A 39 -30.70 -12.87 -25.70
N SER A 40 -30.18 -13.99 -25.18
CA SER A 40 -29.22 -13.96 -24.05
C SER A 40 -27.94 -13.28 -24.51
N THR A 41 -27.81 -11.99 -24.24
CA THR A 41 -26.56 -11.25 -24.40
C THR A 41 -25.56 -11.79 -23.38
N THR A 42 -24.74 -12.75 -23.79
CA THR A 42 -23.61 -13.21 -22.98
C THR A 42 -22.62 -12.06 -22.91
N THR A 43 -22.66 -11.28 -21.83
CA THR A 43 -21.64 -10.27 -21.55
C THR A 43 -20.34 -11.00 -21.30
N THR A 44 -19.50 -11.12 -22.32
CA THR A 44 -18.15 -11.64 -22.18
C THR A 44 -17.39 -10.63 -21.34
N THR A 45 -17.25 -10.89 -20.05
CA THR A 45 -16.38 -10.13 -19.17
C THR A 45 -14.94 -10.36 -19.65
N THR A 46 -14.46 -9.50 -20.55
CA THR A 46 -13.06 -9.46 -20.91
C THR A 46 -12.30 -9.05 -19.67
N THR A 47 -11.74 -10.03 -18.96
CA THR A 47 -10.72 -9.79 -17.95
C THR A 47 -9.52 -9.22 -18.68
N THR A 48 -9.39 -7.90 -18.68
CA THR A 48 -8.20 -7.20 -19.16
C THR A 48 -7.03 -7.64 -18.28
N THR A 49 -6.25 -8.60 -18.78
CA THR A 49 -5.02 -9.04 -18.13
C THR A 49 -4.03 -7.89 -18.19
N CYS A 50 -3.70 -7.28 -17.05
CA CYS A 50 -2.73 -6.19 -17.01
C CYS A 50 -1.37 -6.69 -17.53
N ALA A 51 -0.77 -5.94 -18.45
CA ALA A 51 0.55 -6.27 -18.98
C ALA A 51 1.59 -6.22 -17.84
N PRO A 52 2.44 -7.25 -17.68
CA PRO A 52 3.41 -7.29 -16.59
C PRO A 52 4.35 -6.09 -16.67
N THR A 53 4.65 -5.49 -15.52
CA THR A 53 5.47 -4.29 -15.45
C THR A 53 6.94 -4.66 -15.62
N GLY A 54 7.64 -3.92 -16.48
CA GLY A 54 9.09 -4.07 -16.64
C GLY A 54 9.89 -3.40 -15.51
N TYR A 55 11.21 -3.58 -15.54
CA TYR A 55 12.10 -3.04 -14.52
C TYR A 55 13.28 -2.30 -15.15
N ASP A 56 13.65 -1.16 -14.59
CA ASP A 56 14.87 -0.44 -14.91
C ASP A 56 15.73 -0.37 -13.65
N ILE A 57 16.87 -1.05 -13.67
CA ILE A 57 17.70 -1.25 -12.49
C ILE A 57 19.10 -0.71 -12.76
N ILE A 58 19.55 0.26 -11.97
CA ILE A 58 20.91 0.79 -12.07
C ILE A 58 21.69 0.43 -10.81
N PHE A 59 22.82 -0.25 -10.98
CA PHE A 59 23.77 -0.54 -9.91
C PHE A 59 24.76 0.60 -9.73
N MET A 60 24.95 1.04 -8.49
CA MET A 60 26.03 1.94 -8.08
C MET A 60 27.07 1.13 -7.35
N ILE A 61 28.24 0.98 -7.98
CA ILE A 61 29.28 0.04 -7.61
C ILE A 61 30.45 0.83 -7.00
N PRO A 62 30.84 0.55 -5.75
CA PRO A 62 31.94 1.24 -5.10
C PRO A 62 33.26 0.79 -5.74
N SER A 63 34.01 1.78 -6.25
CA SER A 63 35.33 1.53 -6.85
C SER A 63 36.28 0.92 -5.83
N GLY A 64 37.08 -0.07 -6.26
CA GLY A 64 38.08 -0.73 -5.42
C GLY A 64 37.55 -1.80 -4.48
N TYR A 65 36.27 -1.78 -4.11
CA TYR A 65 35.70 -2.78 -3.18
C TYR A 65 35.16 -4.02 -3.89
N MET A 66 34.56 -3.86 -5.08
CA MET A 66 33.91 -4.96 -5.78
C MET A 66 34.92 -5.80 -6.58
N THR A 67 35.03 -7.09 -6.22
CA THR A 67 35.87 -8.05 -6.93
C THR A 67 35.10 -8.70 -8.10
N LYS A 68 35.82 -9.33 -9.03
CA LYS A 68 35.20 -10.12 -10.11
C LYS A 68 34.31 -11.24 -9.56
N GLU A 69 34.64 -11.80 -8.41
CA GLU A 69 33.88 -12.86 -7.74
C GLU A 69 32.57 -12.33 -7.16
N SER A 70 32.59 -11.16 -6.50
CA SER A 70 31.37 -10.51 -6.00
C SER A 70 30.42 -10.12 -7.15
N LEU A 71 30.97 -9.73 -8.30
CA LEU A 71 30.18 -9.42 -9.50
C LEU A 71 29.68 -10.67 -10.21
N GLU A 72 30.40 -11.79 -10.14
CA GLU A 72 29.88 -13.10 -10.58
C GLU A 72 28.69 -13.51 -9.74
N LEU A 73 28.78 -13.34 -8.42
CA LEU A 73 27.68 -13.61 -7.52
C LEU A 73 26.47 -12.71 -7.78
N LEU A 74 26.70 -11.41 -8.05
CA LEU A 74 25.65 -10.50 -8.49
C LEU A 74 24.95 -11.01 -9.74
N HIS A 75 25.69 -11.56 -10.71
CA HIS A 75 25.09 -12.17 -11.87
C HIS A 75 24.23 -13.40 -11.50
N ASP A 76 24.79 -14.35 -10.76
CA ASP A 76 24.16 -15.65 -10.52
C ASP A 76 22.93 -15.56 -9.59
N GLU A 77 23.02 -14.75 -8.54
CA GLU A 77 21.97 -14.62 -7.52
C GLU A 77 20.94 -13.53 -7.86
N PHE A 78 21.30 -12.57 -8.71
CA PHE A 78 20.44 -11.44 -9.06
C PHE A 78 20.06 -11.41 -10.53
N LEU A 79 21.00 -11.16 -11.45
CA LEU A 79 20.68 -10.92 -12.86
C LEU A 79 20.00 -12.14 -13.50
N GLY A 80 20.44 -13.34 -13.17
CA GLY A 80 19.88 -14.59 -13.65
C GLY A 80 18.40 -14.81 -13.26
N LYS A 81 17.85 -13.98 -12.36
CA LYS A 81 16.45 -14.04 -11.94
C LYS A 81 15.52 -13.16 -12.80
N PHE A 82 16.08 -12.35 -13.69
CA PHE A 82 15.33 -11.49 -14.59
C PHE A 82 15.47 -11.95 -16.04
N LYS A 83 14.36 -11.88 -16.78
CA LYS A 83 14.41 -11.87 -18.24
C LYS A 83 14.88 -10.48 -18.68
N ILE A 84 16.07 -10.38 -19.27
CA ILE A 84 16.60 -9.09 -19.73
C ILE A 84 15.96 -8.71 -21.07
N GLY A 85 15.52 -7.47 -21.18
CA GLY A 85 14.93 -6.94 -22.41
C GLY A 85 14.05 -5.71 -22.16
N ARG A 86 13.30 -5.33 -23.20
CA ARG A 86 12.48 -4.11 -23.24
C ARG A 86 10.98 -4.39 -23.14
N GLY A 87 10.58 -5.66 -23.21
CA GLY A 87 9.19 -6.08 -23.19
C GLY A 87 8.53 -6.00 -21.79
N PRO A 88 7.22 -6.28 -21.74
CA PRO A 88 6.48 -6.42 -20.48
C PRO A 88 7.11 -7.47 -19.56
N GLY A 89 7.29 -7.14 -18.27
CA GLY A 89 7.91 -8.03 -17.28
C GLY A 89 9.43 -8.19 -17.40
N GLU A 90 10.06 -7.63 -18.43
CA GLU A 90 11.51 -7.75 -18.65
C GLU A 90 12.28 -6.63 -17.93
N ALA A 91 13.54 -6.88 -17.59
CA ALA A 91 14.41 -5.92 -16.91
C ALA A 91 15.48 -5.33 -17.84
N ARG A 92 15.81 -4.05 -17.63
CA ARG A 92 16.97 -3.36 -18.20
C ARG A 92 17.94 -3.02 -17.10
N PHE A 93 19.22 -3.06 -17.41
CA PHE A 93 20.28 -2.84 -16.44
C PHE A 93 21.23 -1.73 -16.88
N GLY A 94 21.58 -0.88 -15.93
CA GLY A 94 22.66 0.08 -16.00
C GLY A 94 23.65 -0.15 -14.86
N GLY A 95 24.85 0.39 -15.01
CA GLY A 95 25.89 0.30 -13.99
C GLY A 95 26.73 1.57 -13.98
N VAL A 96 27.15 2.01 -12.80
CA VAL A 96 28.02 3.18 -12.63
C VAL A 96 28.97 2.95 -11.46
N LEU A 97 30.26 3.23 -11.65
CA LEU A 97 31.22 3.30 -10.55
C LEU A 97 31.02 4.57 -9.73
N THR A 98 31.14 4.51 -8.40
CA THR A 98 30.93 5.67 -7.52
C THR A 98 32.18 6.56 -7.32
N ASN A 99 33.22 6.42 -8.16
CA ASN A 99 34.43 7.24 -8.10
C ASN A 99 34.44 8.40 -9.11
N THR A 100 35.38 9.35 -8.94
CA THR A 100 35.49 10.54 -9.80
C THR A 100 36.44 10.38 -10.99
N GLY A 101 37.38 9.44 -10.91
CA GLY A 101 38.49 9.33 -11.85
C GLY A 101 38.16 8.51 -13.10
N MET A 102 37.26 7.53 -13.01
CA MET A 102 37.00 6.60 -14.11
C MET A 102 35.52 6.56 -14.49
N ARG A 103 35.22 6.96 -15.73
CA ARG A 103 33.87 7.00 -16.30
C ARG A 103 33.36 5.62 -16.72
N GLU A 104 33.64 4.58 -15.96
CA GLU A 104 33.10 3.26 -16.26
C GLU A 104 31.63 3.24 -15.87
N SER A 105 30.78 3.33 -16.88
CA SER A 105 29.34 3.27 -16.77
C SER A 105 28.75 2.67 -18.03
N PHE A 106 27.57 2.07 -17.91
CA PHE A 106 26.74 1.73 -19.05
C PHE A 106 25.28 2.07 -18.75
N SER A 107 24.59 2.52 -19.79
CA SER A 107 23.20 2.95 -19.74
C SER A 107 22.24 1.76 -19.78
N LEU A 108 21.03 1.95 -19.24
CA LEU A 108 19.88 1.04 -19.36
C LEU A 108 19.57 0.55 -20.79
N SER A 109 19.96 1.30 -21.82
CA SER A 109 19.72 0.91 -23.23
C SER A 109 20.88 0.20 -23.91
N THR A 110 22.03 0.06 -23.24
CA THR A 110 23.29 -0.42 -23.85
C THR A 110 23.24 -1.91 -24.19
N TYR A 111 22.72 -2.72 -23.27
CA TYR A 111 22.76 -4.17 -23.37
C TYR A 111 21.37 -4.76 -23.19
N ASP A 112 21.06 -5.77 -24.00
CA ASP A 112 19.79 -6.48 -24.06
C ASP A 112 19.93 -7.98 -23.70
N SER A 113 21.11 -8.42 -23.27
CA SER A 113 21.39 -9.80 -22.88
C SER A 113 22.14 -9.89 -21.55
N THR A 114 21.83 -10.94 -20.79
CA THR A 114 22.45 -11.22 -19.49
C THR A 114 23.96 -11.38 -19.59
N VAL A 115 24.46 -12.00 -20.66
CA VAL A 115 25.89 -12.17 -20.90
C VAL A 115 26.60 -10.83 -21.03
N ARG A 116 26.07 -9.90 -21.83
CA ARG A 116 26.71 -8.58 -22.01
C ARG A 116 26.63 -7.69 -20.77
N VAL A 117 25.51 -7.73 -20.05
CA VAL A 117 25.39 -7.04 -18.75
C VAL A 117 26.41 -7.60 -17.75
N LYS A 118 26.56 -8.92 -17.67
CA LYS A 118 27.55 -9.59 -16.82
C LYS A 118 28.97 -9.16 -17.15
N GLU A 119 29.35 -9.18 -18.43
CA GLU A 119 30.67 -8.79 -18.90
C GLU A 119 30.97 -7.33 -18.58
N ALA A 120 30.00 -6.44 -18.80
CA ALA A 120 30.13 -5.02 -18.48
C ALA A 120 30.32 -4.77 -16.97
N LEU A 121 29.55 -5.46 -16.12
CA LEU A 121 29.71 -5.38 -14.67
C LEU A 121 31.06 -5.92 -14.23
N LYS A 122 31.52 -7.07 -14.77
CA LYS A 122 32.87 -7.60 -14.49
C LYS A 122 33.99 -6.65 -14.91
N GLY A 123 33.78 -5.89 -15.99
CA GLY A 123 34.69 -4.85 -16.45
C GLY A 123 34.91 -3.76 -15.40
N MET A 124 33.91 -3.50 -14.55
CA MET A 124 33.96 -2.51 -13.46
C MET A 124 34.71 -3.00 -12.21
N ALA A 125 35.21 -4.24 -12.20
CA ALA A 125 35.92 -4.80 -11.05
C ALA A 125 37.30 -4.17 -10.85
N GLY A 126 37.70 -3.93 -9.60
CA GLY A 126 39.08 -3.55 -9.26
C GLY A 126 39.50 -2.14 -9.68
N GLY A 127 38.56 -1.21 -9.88
CA GLY A 127 38.86 0.21 -10.08
C GLY A 127 39.78 0.76 -8.98
N ARG A 128 40.64 1.73 -9.31
CA ARG A 128 41.56 2.34 -8.33
C ARG A 128 40.77 3.00 -7.19
N PHE A 129 41.30 2.90 -5.97
CA PHE A 129 40.83 3.67 -4.81
C PHE A 129 41.25 5.12 -4.97
N GLU A 130 40.49 5.89 -5.74
CA GLU A 130 40.72 7.32 -5.90
C GLU A 130 39.45 8.06 -5.44
N ASN A 131 39.56 8.72 -4.29
CA ASN A 131 38.52 9.52 -3.62
C ASN A 131 37.31 8.76 -3.04
N LEU A 132 36.69 9.39 -2.05
CA LEU A 132 35.53 8.93 -1.27
C LEU A 132 34.31 8.64 -2.16
N ASP A 133 33.39 7.81 -1.66
CA ASP A 133 32.17 7.31 -2.32
C ASP A 133 31.26 8.47 -2.80
N GLN A 134 31.32 8.85 -4.08
CA GLN A 134 30.58 10.00 -4.63
C GLN A 134 29.19 9.62 -5.16
N VAL A 135 28.43 8.87 -4.34
CA VAL A 135 27.10 8.40 -4.71
C VAL A 135 26.18 9.54 -5.13
N ALA A 136 26.21 10.68 -4.42
CA ALA A 136 25.33 11.81 -4.69
C ALA A 136 25.62 12.38 -6.09
N ARG A 137 26.89 12.68 -6.36
CA ARG A 137 27.34 13.20 -7.65
C ARG A 137 27.05 12.24 -8.80
N MET A 138 27.38 10.95 -8.65
CA MET A 138 27.15 9.96 -9.71
C MET A 138 25.65 9.73 -9.97
N THR A 139 24.84 9.85 -8.92
CA THR A 139 23.38 9.85 -9.06
C THR A 139 22.91 10.99 -9.94
N TYR A 140 23.35 12.21 -9.62
CA TYR A 140 22.90 13.41 -10.32
C TYR A 140 23.35 13.45 -11.79
N HIS A 141 24.60 13.08 -12.07
CA HIS A 141 25.16 13.20 -13.41
C HIS A 141 24.90 12.00 -14.32
N TYR A 142 24.66 10.80 -13.76
CA TYR A 142 24.53 9.59 -14.57
C TYR A 142 23.19 8.90 -14.35
N VAL A 143 22.85 8.55 -13.11
CA VAL A 143 21.66 7.73 -12.81
C VAL A 143 20.36 8.44 -13.22
N TYR A 144 20.13 9.67 -12.76
CA TYR A 144 18.89 10.40 -13.10
C TYR A 144 18.78 10.76 -14.58
N PRO A 145 19.83 11.28 -15.25
CA PRO A 145 19.80 11.47 -16.68
C PRO A 145 19.56 10.17 -17.45
N ASP A 146 20.04 9.02 -16.97
CA ASP A 146 19.82 7.74 -17.62
C ASP A 146 18.36 7.27 -17.52
N PHE A 147 17.76 7.34 -16.33
CA PHE A 147 16.32 7.08 -16.15
C PHE A 147 15.43 8.02 -16.97
N LYS A 148 15.83 9.30 -17.09
CA LYS A 148 15.07 10.29 -17.87
C LYS A 148 15.18 10.03 -19.37
N ARG A 149 16.40 9.82 -19.89
CA ARG A 149 16.63 9.57 -21.33
C ARG A 149 16.07 8.24 -21.80
N ASN A 150 16.11 7.22 -20.94
CA ASN A 150 15.63 5.89 -21.26
C ASN A 150 14.26 5.60 -20.65
N HIS A 151 13.47 6.64 -20.33
CA HIS A 151 12.13 6.47 -19.80
C HIS A 151 11.29 5.59 -20.73
N ALA A 152 10.65 4.58 -20.15
CA ALA A 152 9.64 3.77 -20.82
C ALA A 152 8.43 3.60 -19.89
N PRO A 153 7.21 3.66 -20.43
CA PRO A 153 5.99 3.51 -19.63
C PRO A 153 5.89 2.10 -19.04
N ASN A 154 5.13 1.96 -17.95
CA ASN A 154 4.90 0.68 -17.26
C ASN A 154 6.20 -0.03 -16.84
N ARG A 155 7.16 0.72 -16.29
CA ARG A 155 8.40 0.18 -15.72
C ARG A 155 8.68 0.79 -14.35
N LYS A 156 9.06 -0.06 -13.39
CA LYS A 156 9.57 0.38 -12.09
C LYS A 156 11.05 0.74 -12.21
N LYS A 157 11.47 1.77 -11.48
CA LYS A 157 12.85 2.26 -11.48
C LYS A 157 13.50 1.95 -10.14
N TYR A 158 14.62 1.25 -10.17
CA TYR A 158 15.41 0.90 -8.99
C TYR A 158 16.85 1.36 -9.13
N ARG A 159 17.35 1.98 -8.08
CA ARG A 159 18.77 2.28 -7.91
C ARG A 159 19.29 1.47 -6.74
N ILE A 160 20.26 0.59 -6.99
CA ILE A 160 20.85 -0.27 -5.96
C ILE A 160 22.24 0.23 -5.65
N ILE A 161 22.46 0.66 -4.41
CA ILE A 161 23.71 1.26 -3.95
C ILE A 161 24.44 0.27 -3.06
N PHE A 162 25.65 -0.10 -3.45
CA PHE A 162 26.60 -0.76 -2.57
C PHE A 162 27.41 0.32 -1.87
N SER A 163 27.16 0.55 -0.58
CA SER A 163 27.77 1.66 0.17
C SER A 163 28.84 1.11 1.13
N ALA A 164 30.08 1.59 0.98
CA ALA A 164 31.24 1.07 1.70
C ALA A 164 31.82 2.05 2.75
N ASN A 165 31.72 3.35 2.49
CA ASN A 165 32.48 4.37 3.23
C ASN A 165 31.58 5.43 3.85
N GLU A 166 32.07 5.98 4.95
CA GLU A 166 31.54 7.22 5.54
C GLU A 166 32.16 8.43 4.84
N ASP A 167 31.65 8.86 3.68
CA ASP A 167 31.91 10.25 3.29
C ASP A 167 31.08 11.15 4.20
N ASN A 168 31.71 11.60 5.29
CA ASN A 168 31.09 12.44 6.32
C ASN A 168 31.13 13.94 5.98
N SER A 169 31.54 14.34 4.78
CA SER A 169 31.47 15.76 4.41
C SER A 169 30.02 16.24 4.45
N GLU A 170 29.78 17.40 5.08
CA GLU A 170 28.42 17.94 5.24
C GLU A 170 27.76 18.27 3.90
N GLU A 171 28.55 18.67 2.91
CA GLU A 171 28.09 18.92 1.54
C GLU A 171 27.57 17.65 0.87
N GLU A 172 28.31 16.53 0.93
CA GLU A 172 27.82 15.24 0.44
C GLU A 172 26.61 14.76 1.24
N ALA A 173 26.58 14.97 2.55
CA ALA A 173 25.44 14.63 3.39
C ALA A 173 24.15 15.36 2.95
N TYR A 174 24.24 16.66 2.67
CA TYR A 174 23.12 17.46 2.16
C TYR A 174 22.67 16.95 0.78
N ASN A 175 23.62 16.76 -0.14
CA ASN A 175 23.36 16.32 -1.49
C ASN A 175 22.73 14.91 -1.55
N ARG A 176 23.16 13.97 -0.69
CA ARG A 176 22.61 12.61 -0.65
C ARG A 176 21.11 12.60 -0.37
N ARG A 177 20.67 13.31 0.68
CA ARG A 177 19.26 13.35 1.06
C ARG A 177 18.43 14.08 0.01
N GLU A 178 18.92 15.21 -0.50
CA GLU A 178 18.24 15.96 -1.56
C GLU A 178 18.00 15.08 -2.79
N PHE A 179 19.04 14.40 -3.27
CA PHE A 179 18.88 13.50 -4.40
C PHE A 179 17.96 12.33 -4.07
N ALA A 180 18.08 11.70 -2.90
CA ALA A 180 17.14 10.65 -2.51
C ALA A 180 15.66 11.13 -2.54
N MET A 181 15.37 12.35 -2.09
CA MET A 181 14.03 12.97 -2.20
C MET A 181 13.62 13.17 -3.65
N ARG A 182 14.51 13.70 -4.49
CA ARG A 182 14.25 13.86 -5.92
C ARG A 182 13.98 12.54 -6.62
N GLY A 183 14.79 11.52 -6.36
CA GLY A 183 14.61 10.17 -6.88
C GLY A 183 13.24 9.59 -6.50
N LYS A 184 12.84 9.73 -5.23
CA LYS A 184 11.51 9.32 -4.77
C LYS A 184 10.40 10.05 -5.54
N ASN A 185 10.52 11.36 -5.74
CA ASN A 185 9.56 12.15 -6.52
C ASN A 185 9.50 11.73 -8.00
N ASP A 186 10.62 11.27 -8.57
CA ASP A 186 10.72 10.75 -9.94
C ASP A 186 10.30 9.26 -10.08
N GLY A 187 9.78 8.68 -9.00
CA GLY A 187 9.32 7.28 -8.94
C GLY A 187 10.46 6.25 -8.92
N ILE A 188 11.63 6.62 -8.39
CA ILE A 188 12.81 5.75 -8.26
C ILE A 188 12.90 5.22 -6.83
N THR A 189 12.83 3.91 -6.67
CA THR A 189 13.12 3.23 -5.41
C THR A 189 14.63 3.08 -5.23
N THR A 190 15.15 3.50 -4.09
CA THR A 190 16.58 3.34 -3.76
C THR A 190 16.75 2.22 -2.76
N LEU A 191 17.54 1.20 -3.08
CA LEU A 191 17.88 0.10 -2.19
C LEU A 191 19.36 0.18 -1.85
N VAL A 192 19.71 0.04 -0.57
CA VAL A 192 21.09 0.21 -0.10
C VAL A 192 21.58 -1.08 0.54
N ILE A 193 22.75 -1.53 0.11
CA ILE A 193 23.49 -2.65 0.69
C ILE A 193 24.71 -2.05 1.40
N PRO A 194 24.61 -1.72 2.70
CA PRO A 194 25.75 -1.22 3.45
C PRO A 194 26.73 -2.36 3.77
N PHE A 195 28.01 -2.03 3.70
CA PHE A 195 29.11 -2.86 4.16
C PHE A 195 30.30 -1.98 4.56
N ALA A 196 31.38 -2.61 5.02
CA ALA A 196 32.55 -1.96 5.58
C ALA A 196 32.14 -0.90 6.61
N GLU A 197 32.55 0.35 6.42
CA GLU A 197 32.38 1.44 7.38
C GLU A 197 31.08 2.23 7.15
N ALA A 198 30.21 1.87 6.20
CA ALA A 198 29.01 2.66 5.93
C ALA A 198 28.11 2.89 7.17
N SER A 199 28.06 4.14 7.64
CA SER A 199 27.32 4.52 8.85
C SER A 199 25.81 4.47 8.67
N GLY A 200 25.09 4.24 9.77
CA GLY A 200 23.63 4.33 9.79
C GLY A 200 23.11 5.68 9.29
N ARG A 201 23.83 6.78 9.53
CA ARG A 201 23.47 8.13 9.05
C ARG A 201 23.54 8.23 7.53
N VAL A 202 24.63 7.76 6.92
CA VAL A 202 24.82 7.79 5.45
C VAL A 202 23.74 6.94 4.76
N VAL A 203 23.50 5.74 5.29
CA VAL A 203 22.49 4.81 4.77
C VAL A 203 21.08 5.40 4.90
N ALA A 204 20.75 6.02 6.03
CA ALA A 204 19.47 6.68 6.25
C ALA A 204 19.26 7.85 5.28
N GLN A 205 20.30 8.62 4.95
CA GLN A 205 20.19 9.70 3.95
C GLN A 205 19.83 9.18 2.55
N HIS A 206 20.42 8.06 2.12
CA HIS A 206 20.12 7.46 0.82
C HIS A 206 18.69 6.90 0.73
N THR A 207 18.16 6.42 1.85
CA THR A 207 16.85 5.76 1.94
C THR A 207 15.75 6.68 2.49
N LEU A 208 16.05 7.94 2.81
CA LEU A 208 15.13 8.87 3.49
C LEU A 208 14.57 8.27 4.79
N ASP A 209 15.46 7.67 5.58
CA ASP A 209 15.14 7.02 6.85
C ASP A 209 14.19 5.81 6.68
N ASN A 210 14.17 5.21 5.49
CA ASN A 210 13.42 3.99 5.22
C ASN A 210 14.28 2.72 5.38
N ASP A 211 14.35 2.21 6.60
CA ASP A 211 15.10 0.99 6.93
C ASP A 211 14.63 -0.28 6.19
N SER A 212 13.43 -0.26 5.57
CA SER A 212 13.00 -1.39 4.72
C SER A 212 13.81 -1.51 3.43
N ASP A 213 14.36 -0.39 2.97
CA ASP A 213 15.19 -0.33 1.77
C ASP A 213 16.67 -0.59 2.08
N VAL A 214 17.00 -0.97 3.33
CA VAL A 214 18.35 -1.28 3.80
C VAL A 214 18.55 -2.78 3.98
N TYR A 215 19.58 -3.29 3.31
CA TYR A 215 19.86 -4.70 3.12
C TYR A 215 21.23 -5.07 3.68
N HIS A 216 21.28 -5.37 4.98
CA HIS A 216 22.52 -5.67 5.68
C HIS A 216 23.10 -7.03 5.30
N MET A 217 24.40 -7.07 5.00
CA MET A 217 25.17 -8.29 4.74
C MET A 217 26.35 -8.51 5.69
N GLY A 218 26.50 -7.66 6.72
CA GLY A 218 27.67 -7.62 7.59
C GLY A 218 28.79 -6.75 7.02
N TYR A 219 29.97 -6.78 7.65
CA TYR A 219 31.06 -5.85 7.34
C TYR A 219 31.79 -6.15 6.02
N ALA A 220 32.02 -7.43 5.69
CA ALA A 220 32.83 -7.79 4.52
C ALA A 220 31.97 -8.13 3.31
N LEU A 221 32.39 -7.68 2.11
CA LEU A 221 31.73 -8.01 0.85
C LEU A 221 31.75 -9.53 0.55
N SER A 222 32.70 -10.28 1.12
CA SER A 222 32.72 -11.74 1.06
C SER A 222 31.46 -12.40 1.68
N ASN A 223 30.73 -11.68 2.54
CA ASN A 223 29.47 -12.15 3.12
C ASN A 223 28.26 -11.97 2.18
N LEU A 224 28.44 -11.39 0.99
CA LEU A 224 27.35 -11.15 0.02
C LEU A 224 26.58 -12.44 -0.29
N LYS A 225 27.27 -13.60 -0.37
CA LYS A 225 26.65 -14.91 -0.61
C LYS A 225 25.90 -15.43 0.61
N SER A 226 26.57 -15.49 1.76
CA SER A 226 26.03 -16.08 2.98
C SER A 226 24.87 -15.26 3.57
N SER A 227 24.87 -13.93 3.37
CA SER A 227 23.81 -13.03 3.83
C SER A 227 22.47 -13.20 3.10
N LYS A 228 22.45 -13.87 1.93
CA LYS A 228 21.27 -13.99 1.06
C LYS A 228 20.65 -12.64 0.70
N VAL A 229 21.45 -11.58 0.69
CA VAL A 229 20.96 -10.22 0.49
C VAL A 229 20.43 -10.00 -0.93
N LEU A 230 21.13 -10.54 -1.93
CA LEU A 230 20.74 -10.42 -3.34
C LEU A 230 19.40 -11.11 -3.64
N PRO A 231 19.16 -12.39 -3.25
CA PRO A 231 17.85 -13.01 -3.37
C PRO A 231 16.71 -12.20 -2.73
N ARG A 232 16.93 -11.59 -1.56
CA ARG A 232 15.92 -10.76 -0.90
C ARG A 232 15.61 -9.49 -1.68
N ILE A 233 16.61 -8.86 -2.29
CA ILE A 233 16.38 -7.70 -3.17
C ILE A 233 15.64 -8.12 -4.44
N VAL A 234 16.00 -9.27 -5.03
CA VAL A 234 15.27 -9.83 -6.16
C VAL A 234 13.79 -10.03 -5.79
N GLU A 235 13.51 -10.65 -4.65
CA GLU A 235 12.14 -10.84 -4.16
C GLU A 235 11.44 -9.48 -3.98
N ARG A 236 12.11 -8.49 -3.38
CA ARG A 236 11.58 -7.13 -3.24
C ARG A 236 11.20 -6.50 -4.58
N ILE A 237 12.01 -6.67 -5.62
CA ILE A 237 11.79 -6.08 -6.94
C ILE A 237 10.76 -6.87 -7.73
N ILE A 238 10.92 -8.19 -7.84
CA ILE A 238 10.04 -9.07 -8.62
C ILE A 238 8.66 -9.12 -8.00
N CYS A 239 8.58 -9.15 -6.67
CA CYS A 239 7.28 -9.22 -6.02
C CYS A 239 6.71 -7.84 -5.77
N ASP A 240 7.50 -6.85 -5.32
CA ASP A 240 7.01 -5.52 -4.93
C ASP A 240 5.62 -5.55 -4.29
N LYS A 241 5.35 -6.63 -3.56
CA LYS A 241 4.10 -6.89 -2.89
C LYS A 241 4.29 -6.19 -1.58
N SER A 242 4.00 -4.90 -1.57
CA SER A 242 3.97 -4.23 -0.29
C SER A 242 2.90 -4.90 0.57
N GLY A 243 3.13 -5.02 1.88
CA GLY A 243 2.01 -5.32 2.77
C GLY A 243 1.09 -4.09 2.85
N PHE A 244 -0.11 -4.27 3.36
CA PHE A 244 -1.00 -3.15 3.69
C PHE A 244 -1.15 -3.07 5.20
N ASP A 245 -1.01 -1.88 5.75
CA ASP A 245 -1.49 -1.58 7.10
C ASP A 245 -2.60 -0.57 6.98
N VAL A 246 -3.83 -0.98 7.30
CA VAL A 246 -5.02 -0.17 7.10
C VAL A 246 -5.68 0.07 8.45
N ILE A 247 -5.85 1.33 8.82
CA ILE A 247 -6.56 1.71 10.04
C ILE A 247 -7.86 2.43 9.66
N PHE A 248 -8.99 1.87 10.11
CA PHE A 248 -10.29 2.51 9.97
C PHE A 248 -10.55 3.49 11.12
N MET A 249 -11.06 4.67 10.82
CA MET A 249 -11.63 5.60 11.80
C MET A 249 -13.14 5.61 11.61
N ILE A 250 -13.84 4.94 12.52
CA ILE A 250 -15.24 4.56 12.39
C ILE A 250 -16.07 5.44 13.33
N PRO A 251 -17.10 6.15 12.85
CA PRO A 251 -17.97 6.95 13.71
C PRO A 251 -18.68 6.09 14.73
N HIS A 252 -18.81 6.61 15.94
CA HIS A 252 -19.76 6.07 16.90
C HIS A 252 -21.20 6.31 16.43
N SER A 253 -22.07 5.34 16.70
CA SER A 253 -23.47 5.38 16.32
C SER A 253 -24.30 6.18 17.31
N MET A 254 -24.79 7.36 16.93
CA MET A 254 -25.86 8.07 17.68
C MET A 254 -27.27 7.61 17.32
N VAL A 255 -27.45 7.04 16.14
CA VAL A 255 -28.73 6.62 15.56
C VAL A 255 -28.52 5.26 14.89
N GLU A 256 -29.55 4.41 14.85
CA GLU A 256 -29.47 3.03 14.30
C GLU A 256 -28.92 2.97 12.85
N ASP A 257 -28.90 4.09 12.14
CA ASP A 257 -28.41 4.24 10.77
C ASP A 257 -26.89 4.49 10.63
N LEU A 258 -26.15 4.62 11.74
CA LEU A 258 -24.69 4.86 11.73
C LEU A 258 -23.90 3.58 12.02
N MET A 259 -22.86 3.30 11.21
CA MET A 259 -21.91 2.16 11.29
C MET A 259 -22.40 0.96 12.14
N ASN A 260 -23.60 0.46 11.83
CA ASN A 260 -24.23 -0.63 12.54
C ASN A 260 -23.63 -1.99 12.14
N VAL A 261 -24.15 -3.08 12.71
CA VAL A 261 -23.67 -4.43 12.42
C VAL A 261 -23.71 -4.71 10.92
N LYS A 262 -24.77 -4.32 10.21
CA LYS A 262 -24.88 -4.49 8.75
C LYS A 262 -23.77 -3.75 8.02
N ALA A 263 -23.51 -2.47 8.33
CA ALA A 263 -22.46 -1.70 7.69
C ALA A 263 -21.05 -2.28 7.95
N MET A 264 -20.80 -2.82 9.15
CA MET A 264 -19.55 -3.52 9.49
C MET A 264 -19.39 -4.83 8.71
N THR A 265 -20.47 -5.62 8.64
CA THR A 265 -20.50 -6.84 7.82
C THR A 265 -20.27 -6.51 6.35
N ASP A 266 -20.87 -5.44 5.83
CA ASP A 266 -20.70 -4.98 4.45
C ASP A 266 -19.26 -4.50 4.19
N LEU A 267 -18.65 -3.74 5.11
CA LEU A 267 -17.25 -3.34 5.05
C LEU A 267 -16.34 -4.58 4.98
N HIS A 268 -16.58 -5.57 5.84
CA HIS A 268 -15.80 -6.80 5.84
C HIS A 268 -15.95 -7.56 4.51
N ALA A 269 -17.19 -7.83 4.11
CA ALA A 269 -17.51 -8.65 2.95
C ALA A 269 -17.09 -8.02 1.61
N ASN A 270 -17.13 -6.69 1.49
CA ASN A 270 -16.91 -6.00 0.22
C ASN A 270 -15.55 -5.30 0.11
N PHE A 271 -14.78 -5.21 1.20
CA PHE A 271 -13.46 -4.60 1.18
C PHE A 271 -12.40 -5.50 1.79
N ILE A 272 -12.54 -5.86 3.06
CA ILE A 272 -11.51 -6.60 3.81
C ILE A 272 -11.30 -8.02 3.22
N SER A 273 -12.39 -8.69 2.83
CA SER A 273 -12.36 -10.04 2.24
C SER A 273 -11.52 -10.15 0.96
N LYS A 274 -11.26 -9.03 0.29
CA LYS A 274 -10.44 -8.95 -0.93
C LYS A 274 -8.94 -8.99 -0.66
N PHE A 275 -8.54 -8.91 0.61
CA PHE A 275 -7.14 -8.99 1.02
C PHE A 275 -6.84 -10.35 1.65
N LYS A 276 -5.63 -10.85 1.40
CA LYS A 276 -5.05 -11.89 2.24
C LYS A 276 -4.60 -11.23 3.55
N ILE A 277 -5.13 -11.67 4.70
CA ILE A 277 -4.81 -11.06 5.99
C ILE A 277 -3.61 -11.76 6.62
N GLY A 278 -2.67 -10.96 7.13
CA GLY A 278 -1.49 -11.45 7.84
C GLY A 278 -0.31 -10.48 7.81
N VAL A 279 0.84 -10.96 8.30
CA VAL A 279 2.06 -10.17 8.52
C VAL A 279 3.05 -10.26 7.36
N GLU A 280 2.85 -11.18 6.42
CA GLU A 280 3.78 -11.41 5.32
C GLU A 280 3.65 -10.36 4.21
N LEU A 281 4.61 -10.35 3.28
CA LEU A 281 4.59 -9.48 2.10
C LEU A 281 3.35 -9.77 1.23
N GLY A 282 2.69 -8.70 0.76
CA GLY A 282 1.43 -8.78 0.01
C GLY A 282 0.19 -9.09 0.85
N GLU A 283 0.34 -9.28 2.16
CA GLU A 283 -0.79 -9.44 3.07
C GLU A 283 -1.19 -8.10 3.69
N ALA A 284 -2.40 -8.03 4.23
CA ALA A 284 -2.95 -6.85 4.89
C ALA A 284 -3.14 -7.08 6.39
N ARG A 285 -2.88 -6.04 7.18
CA ARG A 285 -3.24 -5.92 8.59
C ARG A 285 -4.26 -4.80 8.74
N PHE A 286 -5.18 -4.98 9.67
CA PHE A 286 -6.26 -4.04 9.89
C PHE A 286 -6.31 -3.64 11.36
N GLY A 287 -6.43 -2.34 11.60
CA GLY A 287 -6.78 -1.75 12.89
C GLY A 287 -8.06 -0.94 12.75
N ALA A 288 -8.69 -0.63 13.86
CA ALA A 288 -9.84 0.27 13.89
C ALA A 288 -9.86 1.09 15.17
N TYR A 289 -10.31 2.33 15.04
CA TYR A 289 -10.61 3.23 16.15
C TYR A 289 -12.02 3.75 15.99
N ARG A 290 -12.77 3.79 17.08
CA ARG A 290 -14.07 4.45 17.10
C ARG A 290 -13.91 5.95 17.42
N THR A 291 -14.39 6.82 16.55
CA THR A 291 -14.43 8.26 16.78
C THR A 291 -15.67 8.65 17.59
N HIS A 292 -15.59 9.73 18.36
CA HIS A 292 -16.72 10.26 19.16
C HIS A 292 -17.30 9.25 20.18
N ALA A 293 -16.47 8.34 20.68
CA ALA A 293 -16.83 7.43 21.75
C ALA A 293 -16.41 8.01 23.11
N GLU A 294 -17.20 7.81 24.17
CA GLU A 294 -16.86 8.28 25.51
C GLU A 294 -15.59 7.61 26.07
N LYS A 295 -15.42 6.33 25.75
CA LYS A 295 -14.25 5.52 26.05
C LYS A 295 -13.56 5.15 24.75
N LEU A 296 -12.23 5.10 24.77
CA LEU A 296 -11.44 4.67 23.62
C LEU A 296 -11.76 3.21 23.30
N ASP A 297 -12.47 2.99 22.20
CA ASP A 297 -12.74 1.67 21.64
C ASP A 297 -11.90 1.49 20.36
N LYS A 298 -11.03 0.47 20.38
CA LYS A 298 -10.06 0.23 19.31
C LYS A 298 -9.54 -1.20 19.31
N PHE A 299 -8.99 -1.61 18.17
CA PHE A 299 -8.03 -2.72 18.10
C PHE A 299 -6.88 -2.34 17.16
N GLY A 300 -5.69 -2.83 17.50
CA GLY A 300 -4.45 -2.55 16.76
C GLY A 300 -4.20 -3.47 15.57
N LEU A 301 -3.18 -3.17 14.77
CA LEU A 301 -2.82 -3.87 13.53
C LEU A 301 -2.49 -5.35 13.73
N ASN A 302 -2.02 -5.71 14.93
CA ASN A 302 -1.63 -7.08 15.28
C ASN A 302 -2.70 -7.88 16.04
N ALA A 303 -3.86 -7.29 16.31
CA ALA A 303 -4.90 -7.93 17.14
C ALA A 303 -5.64 -9.06 16.41
N HIS A 304 -5.91 -8.90 15.11
CA HIS A 304 -6.76 -9.80 14.33
C HIS A 304 -6.11 -10.18 13.00
N LEU A 305 -5.19 -11.14 13.04
CA LEU A 305 -4.41 -11.61 11.88
C LEU A 305 -5.13 -12.67 11.02
N ASN A 306 -6.45 -12.80 11.15
CA ASN A 306 -7.26 -13.62 10.25
C ASN A 306 -8.66 -13.03 10.04
N SER A 307 -9.25 -13.35 8.89
CA SER A 307 -10.52 -12.77 8.43
C SER A 307 -11.69 -12.98 9.39
N ALA A 308 -11.79 -14.17 10.00
CA ALA A 308 -12.89 -14.49 10.91
C ALA A 308 -12.83 -13.65 12.19
N SER A 309 -11.67 -13.60 12.86
CA SER A 309 -11.49 -12.80 14.07
C SER A 309 -11.70 -11.30 13.82
N LEU A 310 -11.23 -10.79 12.68
CA LEU A 310 -11.39 -9.40 12.30
C LEU A 310 -12.86 -9.04 12.05
N LYS A 311 -13.62 -9.94 11.41
CA LYS A 311 -15.07 -9.78 11.24
C LYS A 311 -15.76 -9.66 12.59
N THR A 312 -15.49 -10.59 13.50
CA THR A 312 -16.08 -10.59 14.85
C THR A 312 -15.74 -9.32 15.62
N ALA A 313 -14.49 -8.82 15.50
CA ALA A 313 -14.06 -7.58 16.16
C ALA A 313 -14.82 -6.35 15.63
N LEU A 314 -14.99 -6.24 14.31
CA LEU A 314 -15.75 -5.14 13.68
C LEU A 314 -17.24 -5.19 14.04
N GLU A 315 -17.85 -6.37 14.04
CA GLU A 315 -19.25 -6.55 14.46
C GLU A 315 -19.43 -6.23 15.95
N GLY A 316 -18.47 -6.63 16.79
CA GLY A 316 -18.43 -6.28 18.22
C GLY A 316 -18.31 -4.78 18.46
N MET A 317 -17.58 -4.07 17.59
CA MET A 317 -17.50 -2.61 17.58
C MET A 317 -18.86 -1.97 17.28
N ALA A 318 -19.68 -2.50 16.38
CA ALA A 318 -21.05 -1.97 16.21
C ALA A 318 -21.93 -2.12 17.47
N ALA A 319 -21.60 -3.11 18.32
CA ALA A 319 -22.21 -3.48 19.58
C ALA A 319 -22.33 -2.39 20.68
N ALA A 320 -21.36 -1.47 20.75
CA ALA A 320 -20.97 -0.90 22.04
C ALA A 320 -20.80 0.62 22.07
N GLY A 321 -21.06 1.21 23.23
CA GLY A 321 -20.51 2.49 23.66
C GLY A 321 -21.53 3.61 23.85
N GLN A 322 -21.09 4.64 24.56
CA GLN A 322 -21.80 5.90 24.70
C GLN A 322 -21.14 6.93 23.78
N TYR A 323 -21.96 7.72 23.10
CA TYR A 323 -21.49 8.79 22.23
C TYR A 323 -20.95 9.98 23.02
N SER A 324 -19.90 10.63 22.52
CA SER A 324 -19.35 11.87 23.06
C SER A 324 -18.84 12.79 21.95
N PHE A 325 -19.43 13.99 21.86
CA PHE A 325 -19.06 15.00 20.85
C PHE A 325 -17.60 15.46 20.95
N VAL A 326 -17.01 15.45 22.15
CA VAL A 326 -15.73 16.10 22.44
C VAL A 326 -14.58 15.12 22.69
N LYS A 327 -14.80 13.81 22.57
CA LYS A 327 -13.77 12.82 22.85
C LYS A 327 -13.46 12.00 21.62
N ASN A 328 -12.21 11.59 21.48
CA ASN A 328 -11.78 10.67 20.42
C ASN A 328 -12.14 11.21 19.02
N THR A 329 -11.91 12.50 18.79
CA THR A 329 -12.10 13.07 17.43
C THR A 329 -11.09 12.47 16.45
N VAL A 330 -11.35 12.57 15.14
CA VAL A 330 -10.42 12.09 14.09
C VAL A 330 -9.01 12.66 14.30
N ALA A 331 -8.90 13.98 14.50
CA ALA A 331 -7.62 14.64 14.71
C ALA A 331 -6.91 14.18 16.01
N GLU A 332 -7.65 14.09 17.11
CA GLU A 332 -7.12 13.63 18.40
C GLU A 332 -6.57 12.21 18.29
N LEU A 333 -7.41 11.25 17.88
CA LEU A 333 -7.03 9.84 17.73
C LEU A 333 -5.86 9.66 16.77
N THR A 334 -5.82 10.45 15.70
CA THR A 334 -4.72 10.40 14.73
C THR A 334 -3.40 10.74 15.40
N ARG A 335 -3.39 11.84 16.16
CA ARG A 335 -2.18 12.38 16.77
C ARG A 335 -1.73 11.57 17.99
N THR A 336 -2.65 11.09 18.81
CA THR A 336 -2.34 10.45 20.10
C THR A 336 -2.17 8.94 19.98
N HIS A 337 -2.77 8.31 18.98
CA HIS A 337 -2.79 6.85 18.88
C HIS A 337 -2.37 6.29 17.52
N LEU A 338 -2.93 6.79 16.42
CA LEU A 338 -2.74 6.19 15.09
C LEU A 338 -1.27 6.25 14.63
N PHE A 339 -0.58 7.38 14.82
CA PHE A 339 0.83 7.47 14.46
C PHE A 339 1.69 6.49 15.27
N LYS A 340 1.43 6.41 16.57
CA LYS A 340 2.12 5.47 17.44
C LYS A 340 1.83 4.01 17.03
N GLU A 341 0.59 3.69 16.66
CA GLU A 341 0.23 2.36 16.19
C GLU A 341 1.01 1.96 14.94
N PHE A 342 1.16 2.87 13.97
CA PHE A 342 1.97 2.63 12.78
C PHE A 342 3.48 2.56 13.06
N GLU A 343 3.98 3.34 14.02
CA GLU A 343 5.40 3.36 14.42
C GLU A 343 5.77 2.09 15.20
N ASP A 344 5.03 1.78 16.27
CA ASP A 344 5.27 0.66 17.18
C ASP A 344 5.13 -0.69 16.46
N ASN A 345 4.25 -0.77 15.46
CA ASN A 345 3.99 -1.99 14.71
C ASN A 345 4.56 -1.95 13.29
N ARG A 346 5.53 -1.06 13.02
CA ARG A 346 6.11 -0.87 11.68
C ARG A 346 6.73 -2.18 11.18
N LEU A 347 6.17 -2.71 10.10
CA LEU A 347 6.78 -3.78 9.32
C LEU A 347 7.37 -3.19 8.03
N ARG A 348 8.43 -3.81 7.54
CA ARG A 348 9.14 -3.38 6.33
C ARG A 348 8.23 -3.50 5.11
N ASP A 349 8.39 -2.58 4.16
CA ASP A 349 7.74 -2.61 2.85
C ASP A 349 6.22 -2.69 2.89
N ARG A 350 5.58 -2.01 3.86
CA ARG A 350 4.12 -1.90 3.93
C ARG A 350 3.66 -0.49 3.61
N LYS A 351 2.58 -0.39 2.83
CA LYS A 351 1.87 0.86 2.58
C LYS A 351 0.88 1.08 3.72
N GLN A 352 0.88 2.29 4.27
CA GLN A 352 0.06 2.65 5.41
C GLN A 352 -1.12 3.49 4.95
N TYR A 353 -2.32 3.09 5.35
CA TYR A 353 -3.57 3.72 4.97
C TYR A 353 -4.42 4.03 6.18
N ARG A 354 -5.03 5.21 6.16
CA ARG A 354 -6.08 5.60 7.10
C ARG A 354 -7.36 5.83 6.31
N ILE A 355 -8.42 5.10 6.63
CA ILE A 355 -9.73 5.26 6.01
C ILE A 355 -10.66 5.90 7.05
N VAL A 356 -11.04 7.15 6.79
CA VAL A 356 -11.86 7.96 7.70
C VAL A 356 -13.28 8.00 7.19
N PHE A 357 -14.23 7.52 8.00
CA PHE A 357 -15.65 7.77 7.77
C PHE A 357 -16.00 9.09 8.47
N TYR A 358 -16.51 10.07 7.72
CA TYR A 358 -16.73 11.43 8.21
C TYR A 358 -18.10 11.98 7.83
N GLY A 359 -18.88 12.44 8.80
CA GLY A 359 -20.20 13.02 8.61
C GLY A 359 -20.34 14.41 9.26
N TRP A 360 -21.51 15.03 9.08
CA TRP A 360 -21.80 16.36 9.63
C TRP A 360 -21.68 16.45 11.16
N GLN A 361 -21.79 15.32 11.86
CA GLN A 361 -21.64 15.25 13.32
C GLN A 361 -20.18 15.34 13.77
N ASP A 362 -19.25 15.14 12.85
CA ASP A 362 -17.82 15.24 13.11
C ASP A 362 -17.30 16.68 12.84
N GLU A 363 -18.18 17.59 12.41
CA GLU A 363 -17.94 19.03 12.17
C GLU A 363 -17.78 19.84 13.44
N HIS A 364 -18.10 19.26 14.61
CA HIS A 364 -18.00 20.00 15.85
C HIS A 364 -16.56 20.44 16.04
N LYS A 365 -16.31 21.72 15.72
CA LYS A 365 -15.09 22.44 16.03
C LYS A 365 -14.81 22.09 17.47
N ASN A 366 -13.65 21.47 17.70
CA ASN A 366 -13.08 21.43 19.03
C ASN A 366 -12.77 22.88 19.42
N ASP A 367 -13.80 23.69 19.69
CA ASP A 367 -13.68 25.07 20.15
C ASP A 367 -12.98 25.11 21.52
N TRP A 368 -12.91 23.96 22.19
CA TRP A 368 -12.17 23.75 23.43
C TRP A 368 -10.67 23.46 23.22
N ASP A 369 -10.24 23.02 22.02
CA ASP A 369 -8.82 22.74 21.75
C ASP A 369 -8.43 22.98 20.28
N GLN A 370 -7.97 24.20 19.98
CA GLN A 370 -7.45 24.60 18.66
C GLN A 370 -6.22 23.78 18.21
N THR A 371 -5.65 22.94 19.07
CA THR A 371 -4.43 22.15 18.82
C THR A 371 -4.69 20.94 17.91
N TYR A 372 -5.94 20.49 17.76
CA TYR A 372 -6.32 19.30 16.98
C TYR A 372 -7.18 19.63 15.76
N LYS A 373 -6.59 20.30 14.75
CA LYS A 373 -7.26 20.49 13.44
C LYS A 373 -6.98 19.34 12.49
N ASN A 374 -8.02 18.86 11.80
CA ASN A 374 -7.94 17.82 10.79
C ASN A 374 -6.83 18.12 9.76
N LYS A 375 -6.79 19.36 9.23
CA LYS A 375 -5.75 19.83 8.31
C LYS A 375 -4.32 19.47 8.72
N PHE A 376 -3.98 19.78 9.98
CA PHE A 376 -2.63 19.57 10.48
C PHE A 376 -2.31 18.09 10.66
N THR A 377 -3.27 17.31 11.15
CA THR A 377 -3.09 15.87 11.36
C THR A 377 -3.01 15.10 10.05
N THR A 378 -3.79 15.49 9.04
CA THR A 378 -3.71 14.93 7.68
C THR A 378 -2.36 15.26 7.04
N ALA A 379 -1.92 16.52 7.07
CA ALA A 379 -0.59 16.89 6.57
C ALA A 379 0.54 16.17 7.31
N MET A 380 0.39 15.89 8.60
CA MET A 380 1.34 15.08 9.36
C MET A 380 1.31 13.60 8.92
N ALA A 381 0.14 13.03 8.66
CA ALA A 381 -0.01 11.68 8.14
C ALA A 381 0.67 11.54 6.77
N GLU A 382 0.46 12.50 5.86
CA GLU A 382 1.09 12.53 4.53
C GLU A 382 2.62 12.60 4.63
N ARG A 383 3.17 13.45 5.51
CA ARG A 383 4.62 13.52 5.78
C ARG A 383 5.19 12.21 6.34
N LYS A 384 4.38 11.44 7.07
CA LYS A 384 4.73 10.10 7.56
C LYS A 384 4.51 9.00 6.51
N GLY A 385 4.06 9.35 5.29
CA GLY A 385 3.81 8.39 4.22
C GLY A 385 2.50 7.61 4.36
N ILE A 386 1.58 8.09 5.19
CA ILE A 386 0.25 7.49 5.39
C ILE A 386 -0.71 8.12 4.39
N THR A 387 -1.30 7.31 3.50
CA THR A 387 -2.33 7.76 2.58
C THR A 387 -3.68 7.81 3.30
N THR A 388 -4.37 8.95 3.25
CA THR A 388 -5.71 9.10 3.82
C THR A 388 -6.77 8.96 2.72
N PHE A 389 -7.80 8.15 2.98
CA PHE A 389 -9.06 8.12 2.26
C PHE A 389 -10.19 8.62 3.17
N VAL A 390 -11.14 9.36 2.60
CA VAL A 390 -12.27 9.91 3.35
C VAL A 390 -13.57 9.43 2.70
N ILE A 391 -14.43 8.78 3.47
CA ILE A 391 -15.78 8.40 3.08
C ILE A 391 -16.73 9.36 3.78
N LYS A 392 -17.21 10.35 3.04
CA LYS A 392 -18.18 11.33 3.52
C LYS A 392 -19.56 10.71 3.50
N TYR A 393 -20.28 10.76 4.62
CA TYR A 393 -21.65 10.29 4.70
C TYR A 393 -22.58 11.37 5.26
N PHE A 394 -23.88 11.29 4.92
CA PHE A 394 -24.83 12.37 5.12
C PHE A 394 -24.41 13.69 4.41
N LYS A 395 -25.15 14.78 4.62
CA LYS A 395 -24.81 16.12 4.13
C LYS A 395 -23.64 16.69 4.95
N ALA A 396 -22.50 16.01 4.86
CA ALA A 396 -21.22 16.39 5.42
C ALA A 396 -20.79 17.80 4.91
N PRO A 397 -19.93 18.51 5.64
CA PRO A 397 -19.71 19.95 5.50
C PRO A 397 -19.26 20.38 4.10
N GLU A 398 -19.42 21.69 3.85
CA GLU A 398 -18.95 22.38 2.65
C GLU A 398 -17.45 22.14 2.36
N ASP A 399 -17.01 22.47 1.14
CA ASP A 399 -15.74 22.07 0.53
C ASP A 399 -14.46 22.37 1.35
N GLY A 400 -14.51 23.29 2.31
CA GLY A 400 -13.36 23.65 3.16
C GLY A 400 -12.90 22.51 4.07
N GLU A 401 -13.80 21.81 4.75
CA GLU A 401 -13.42 20.72 5.67
C GLU A 401 -13.05 19.43 4.92
N LYS A 402 -13.57 19.28 3.70
CA LYS A 402 -13.14 18.23 2.76
C LYS A 402 -11.63 18.30 2.53
N GLN A 403 -11.12 19.49 2.22
CA GLN A 403 -9.68 19.69 2.01
C GLN A 403 -8.85 19.40 3.27
N ASP A 404 -9.37 19.72 4.44
CA ASP A 404 -8.66 19.51 5.70
C ASP A 404 -8.45 18.01 6.03
N LEU A 405 -9.39 17.14 5.64
CA LEU A 405 -9.29 15.70 5.85
C LEU A 405 -8.60 14.96 4.71
N SER A 406 -8.73 15.44 3.47
CA SER A 406 -8.13 14.81 2.30
C SER A 406 -6.71 15.26 2.02
N GLY A 407 -6.26 16.36 2.64
CA GLY A 407 -4.95 16.93 2.42
C GLY A 407 -4.76 17.36 0.97
N GLU A 408 -3.63 16.98 0.38
CA GLU A 408 -3.28 17.32 -1.00
C GLU A 408 -4.01 16.43 -2.04
N LYS A 409 -4.81 15.45 -1.60
CA LYS A 409 -5.46 14.44 -2.46
C LYS A 409 -6.99 14.53 -2.41
N PRO A 410 -7.62 15.58 -2.95
CA PRO A 410 -9.09 15.71 -2.96
C PRO A 410 -9.80 14.55 -3.68
N GLU A 411 -9.11 13.87 -4.59
CA GLU A 411 -9.60 12.69 -5.27
C GLU A 411 -9.68 11.42 -4.38
N ASN A 412 -9.20 11.48 -3.14
CA ASN A 412 -9.33 10.42 -2.13
C ASN A 412 -10.62 10.54 -1.28
N VAL A 413 -11.51 11.46 -1.66
CA VAL A 413 -12.78 11.69 -0.98
C VAL A 413 -13.93 11.06 -1.76
N TYR A 414 -14.79 10.33 -1.05
CA TYR A 414 -15.94 9.65 -1.62
C TYR A 414 -17.20 10.05 -0.86
N ASP A 415 -18.15 10.67 -1.57
CA ASP A 415 -19.45 11.05 -1.00
C ASP A 415 -20.45 9.89 -1.13
N ILE A 416 -21.05 9.50 -0.01
CA ILE A 416 -22.10 8.49 0.07
C ILE A 416 -23.31 9.09 0.82
N ARG A 417 -24.53 8.64 0.51
CA ARG A 417 -25.73 9.20 1.15
C ARG A 417 -25.81 8.79 2.62
N GLN A 418 -25.62 7.52 2.90
CA GLN A 418 -25.72 6.89 4.22
C GLN A 418 -24.74 5.72 4.29
N LEU A 419 -24.33 5.34 5.49
CA LEU A 419 -23.40 4.22 5.70
C LEU A 419 -24.04 2.86 5.35
N ASN A 420 -25.36 2.74 5.45
CA ASN A 420 -26.09 1.56 4.97
C ASN A 420 -25.98 1.36 3.43
N ASN A 421 -25.59 2.40 2.69
CA ASN A 421 -25.39 2.39 1.24
C ASN A 421 -23.90 2.25 0.86
N LEU A 422 -23.05 1.81 1.78
CA LEU A 422 -21.60 1.70 1.57
C LEU A 422 -21.27 0.84 0.34
N VAL A 423 -21.97 -0.28 0.15
CA VAL A 423 -21.80 -1.18 -1.02
C VAL A 423 -22.26 -0.51 -2.31
N GLU A 424 -23.48 0.03 -2.32
CA GLU A 424 -24.09 0.66 -3.51
C GLU A 424 -23.27 1.85 -4.04
N SER A 425 -22.62 2.58 -3.14
CA SER A 425 -21.78 3.74 -3.49
C SER A 425 -20.53 3.39 -4.30
N LYS A 426 -20.08 2.13 -4.24
CA LYS A 426 -18.79 1.65 -4.77
C LYS A 426 -17.57 2.40 -4.21
N ALA A 427 -17.71 3.14 -3.11
CA ALA A 427 -16.60 3.87 -2.50
C ALA A 427 -15.48 2.91 -2.06
N LEU A 428 -15.84 1.81 -1.40
CA LEU A 428 -14.89 0.78 -0.98
C LEU A 428 -14.19 0.11 -2.17
N ASP A 429 -14.90 -0.15 -3.26
CA ASP A 429 -14.31 -0.71 -4.47
C ASP A 429 -13.26 0.24 -5.06
N LYS A 430 -13.58 1.53 -5.15
CA LYS A 430 -12.65 2.54 -5.67
C LYS A 430 -11.42 2.71 -4.78
N ILE A 431 -11.60 2.71 -3.45
CA ILE A 431 -10.48 2.74 -2.50
C ILE A 431 -9.61 1.50 -2.67
N TYR A 432 -10.22 0.32 -2.74
CA TYR A 432 -9.49 -0.94 -2.97
C TYR A 432 -8.68 -0.87 -4.26
N GLN A 433 -9.32 -0.48 -5.38
CA GLN A 433 -8.62 -0.37 -6.66
C GLN A 433 -7.47 0.61 -6.58
N ARG A 434 -7.63 1.76 -5.92
CA ARG A 434 -6.54 2.72 -5.76
C ARG A 434 -5.38 2.20 -4.91
N MET A 435 -5.68 1.50 -3.82
CA MET A 435 -4.67 0.82 -3.02
C MET A 435 -3.96 -0.26 -3.84
N MET A 436 -4.70 -1.01 -4.67
CA MET A 436 -4.11 -1.98 -5.58
C MET A 436 -3.29 -1.29 -6.66
N ASP A 437 -3.72 -0.20 -7.29
CA ASP A 437 -2.96 0.53 -8.32
C ASP A 437 -1.65 1.10 -7.75
N GLU A 438 -1.65 1.51 -6.48
CA GLU A 438 -0.44 1.88 -5.75
C GLU A 438 0.52 0.69 -5.53
N GLN A 439 0.06 -0.55 -5.66
CA GLN A 439 0.89 -1.77 -5.72
C GLN A 439 1.16 -2.26 -7.15
N VAL A 440 0.16 -2.15 -8.01
CA VAL A 440 0.06 -2.77 -9.33
C VAL A 440 0.71 -1.83 -10.32
N ASN A 441 2.03 -1.80 -10.19
CA ASN A 441 2.89 -2.05 -11.33
C ASN A 441 3.21 -3.58 -11.34
N CYS A 442 2.15 -4.37 -11.56
CA CYS A 442 2.02 -5.79 -11.96
C CYS A 442 3.09 -6.84 -11.57
N CYS A 443 2.87 -7.57 -10.47
CA CYS A 443 3.71 -8.70 -10.03
C CYS A 443 2.90 -9.95 -9.56
N VAL A 444 1.80 -10.31 -10.21
CA VAL A 444 1.00 -11.49 -9.75
C VAL A 444 1.53 -12.81 -10.34
N ALA A 445 1.85 -12.88 -11.63
CA ALA A 445 2.18 -14.16 -12.26
C ALA A 445 3.60 -14.69 -11.95
N VAL A 446 4.60 -13.82 -11.70
CA VAL A 446 6.00 -14.27 -11.56
C VAL A 446 6.29 -14.83 -10.17
N CYS A 447 5.71 -14.28 -9.10
CA CYS A 447 6.02 -14.67 -7.73
C CYS A 447 5.63 -16.11 -7.38
N GLU A 448 4.55 -16.65 -7.97
CA GLU A 448 4.12 -18.02 -7.67
C GLU A 448 5.04 -19.07 -8.31
N THR A 449 5.58 -18.79 -9.50
CA THR A 449 6.52 -19.70 -10.18
C THR A 449 7.89 -19.79 -9.51
N THR A 450 8.39 -18.70 -8.92
CA THR A 450 9.72 -18.70 -8.28
C THR A 450 9.72 -19.46 -6.96
N ARG A 451 8.59 -19.45 -6.22
CA ARG A 451 8.45 -20.16 -4.94
C ARG A 451 8.46 -21.68 -5.09
N ASN A 452 8.11 -22.20 -6.25
CA ASN A 452 8.05 -23.64 -6.52
C ASN A 452 9.32 -24.19 -7.20
N ARG A 453 10.37 -23.37 -7.40
CA ARG A 453 11.62 -23.75 -8.10
C ARG A 453 12.90 -23.57 -7.27
N GLY A 454 12.78 -23.19 -6.00
CA GLY A 454 13.86 -23.27 -5.00
C GLY A 454 13.47 -24.25 -3.93
#